data_AF-A0A9E1RUS9-F1
#
_entry.id   AF-A0A9E1RUS9-F1
#
_cell.length_a   1.000
_cell.length_b   1.000
_cell.length_c   1.000
_cell.angle_alpha   90.00
_cell.angle_beta   90.00
_cell.angle_gamma   90.00
#
_symmetry.space_group_name_H-M   'P 1'
#
loop_
_entity.id
_entity.type
_entity.pdbx_description
1 polymer ?
#
loop_
_entity_poly.entity_id
_entity_poly.type
_entity_poly.pdbx_seq_one_letter_code
_entity_poly.pdbx_strand_id
1 'polypeptide(L)'
;MSDIILSGADSDTGTKQWLNGAVGYEVYVRSFADSNGDGIGDIAGITGRLDYLKWLGVDIVWVTPFYPSPGHDHGYDVSFYCDVDPQHGSLADVD
;
A
#
# COMPACT_ATOMS: atom_id res chain seq x y z
N MET A 1 15.03 -22.77 46.56
CA MET A 1 15.75 -22.12 45.45
C MET A 1 14.94 -22.41 44.21
N SER A 2 14.47 -21.35 43.57
CA SER A 2 13.41 -21.30 42.56
C SER A 2 13.77 -22.02 41.26
N ASP A 3 12.84 -22.84 40.75
CA ASP A 3 12.59 -23.00 39.31
C ASP A 3 11.08 -23.18 39.11
N ILE A 4 10.44 -22.11 38.65
CA ILE A 4 9.08 -22.10 38.11
C ILE A 4 9.19 -22.69 36.70
N ILE A 5 8.68 -23.91 36.53
CA ILE A 5 8.30 -24.43 35.22
C ILE A 5 6.90 -23.88 34.96
N LEU A 6 6.81 -22.83 34.13
CA LEU A 6 5.54 -22.41 33.53
C LEU A 6 5.12 -23.47 32.51
N SER A 7 4.40 -24.46 33.01
CA SER A 7 3.48 -25.27 32.23
C SER A 7 2.21 -24.47 32.01
N GLY A 8 1.87 -24.20 30.75
CA GLY A 8 0.62 -23.58 30.35
C GLY A 8 0.64 -23.29 28.87
N ALA A 9 0.14 -24.23 28.08
CA ALA A 9 -0.02 -24.12 26.65
C ALA A 9 -0.75 -22.82 26.28
N ASP A 10 -0.09 -21.95 25.53
CA ASP A 10 -0.81 -21.05 24.64
C ASP A 10 -1.35 -21.94 23.53
N SER A 11 -2.58 -22.43 23.72
CA SER A 11 -3.35 -22.99 22.61
C SER A 11 -3.57 -21.85 21.64
N ASP A 12 -2.63 -21.69 20.69
CA ASP A 12 -2.76 -20.83 19.52
C ASP A 12 -4.09 -21.21 18.86
N THR A 13 -5.11 -20.41 19.18
CA THR A 13 -6.43 -20.54 18.58
C THR A 13 -6.25 -19.85 17.24
N GLY A 14 -5.63 -20.59 16.32
CA GLY A 14 -4.93 -20.14 15.13
C GLY A 14 -5.71 -19.12 14.31
N THR A 15 -5.58 -17.86 14.70
CA THR A 15 -5.98 -16.76 13.84
C THR A 15 -4.83 -16.61 12.86
N LYS A 16 -4.94 -17.26 11.70
CA LYS A 16 -4.00 -17.05 10.59
C LYS A 16 -3.85 -15.54 10.42
N GLN A 17 -2.65 -15.01 10.66
CA GLN A 17 -2.36 -13.61 10.37
C GLN A 17 -2.70 -13.37 8.91
N TRP A 18 -3.45 -12.31 8.60
CA TRP A 18 -3.98 -12.08 7.26
C TRP A 18 -2.88 -11.96 6.19
N LEU A 19 -1.69 -11.49 6.58
CA LEU A 19 -0.50 -11.44 5.72
C LEU A 19 0.09 -12.82 5.41
N ASN A 20 -0.11 -13.82 6.28
CA ASN A 20 0.47 -15.13 6.12
C ASN A 20 -0.22 -15.89 4.97
N GLY A 21 0.44 -15.92 3.82
CA GLY A 21 -0.07 -16.51 2.58
C GLY A 21 -0.80 -15.53 1.65
N ALA A 22 -0.79 -14.23 1.96
CA ALA A 22 -1.35 -13.19 1.10
C ALA A 22 -0.50 -12.98 -0.17
N VAL A 23 -1.17 -12.72 -1.29
CA VAL A 23 -0.55 -12.29 -2.55
C VAL A 23 -0.46 -10.76 -2.56
N GLY A 24 0.76 -10.25 -2.47
CA GLY A 24 1.04 -8.81 -2.58
C GLY A 24 1.29 -8.36 -4.00
N TYR A 25 0.78 -7.16 -4.32
CA TYR A 25 0.99 -6.50 -5.60
C TYR A 25 1.52 -5.08 -5.36
N GLU A 26 2.71 -4.78 -5.88
CA GLU A 26 3.29 -3.45 -5.80
C GLU A 26 2.86 -2.61 -7.00
N VAL A 27 2.36 -1.41 -6.74
CA VAL A 27 1.91 -0.44 -7.73
C VAL A 27 2.85 0.75 -7.72
N TYR A 28 3.57 0.94 -8.83
CA TYR A 28 4.30 2.17 -9.09
C TYR A 28 3.34 3.23 -9.64
N VAL A 29 2.93 4.18 -8.79
CA VAL A 29 1.83 5.14 -9.03
C VAL A 29 1.97 5.80 -10.39
N ARG A 30 3.14 6.40 -10.67
CA ARG A 30 3.42 7.19 -11.87
C ARG A 30 3.20 6.45 -13.19
N SER A 31 3.25 5.12 -13.22
CA SER A 31 3.21 4.35 -14.46
C SER A 31 2.13 3.28 -14.53
N PHE A 32 1.24 3.22 -13.53
CA PHE A 32 0.23 2.16 -13.48
C PHE A 32 -1.02 2.50 -14.29
N ALA A 33 -1.70 3.59 -13.97
CA ALA A 33 -2.91 4.03 -14.65
C ALA A 33 -3.09 5.54 -14.50
N ASP A 34 -3.23 6.22 -15.62
CA ASP A 34 -3.54 7.65 -15.74
C ASP A 34 -5.06 7.79 -15.91
N SER A 35 -5.71 8.60 -15.07
CA SER A 35 -7.16 8.83 -15.10
C SER A 35 -7.56 10.10 -15.84
N ASN A 36 -6.63 11.04 -16.03
CA ASN A 36 -6.92 12.41 -16.48
C ASN A 36 -6.32 12.74 -17.86
N GLY A 37 -5.42 11.88 -18.38
CA GLY A 37 -4.80 11.98 -19.70
C GLY A 37 -3.53 12.83 -19.76
N ASP A 38 -2.91 13.19 -18.62
CA ASP A 38 -1.68 13.97 -18.56
C ASP A 38 -0.39 13.13 -18.78
N GLY A 39 -0.52 11.81 -18.86
CA GLY A 39 0.57 10.86 -19.06
C GLY A 39 1.27 10.40 -17.78
N ILE A 40 0.77 10.79 -16.60
CA ILE A 40 1.26 10.39 -15.29
C ILE A 40 0.16 9.61 -14.57
N GLY A 41 0.52 8.47 -13.99
CA GLY A 41 -0.43 7.70 -13.19
C GLY A 41 -0.76 8.39 -11.86
N ASP A 42 -2.01 8.20 -11.44
CA ASP A 42 -2.61 8.90 -10.31
C ASP A 42 -3.48 7.94 -9.45
N ILE A 43 -3.91 8.42 -8.28
CA ILE A 43 -4.65 7.61 -7.30
C ILE A 43 -6.02 7.19 -7.83
N ALA A 44 -6.70 8.07 -8.59
CA ALA A 44 -7.98 7.75 -9.21
C ALA A 44 -7.83 6.63 -10.26
N GLY A 45 -6.71 6.61 -10.98
CA GLY A 45 -6.34 5.57 -11.93
C GLY A 45 -6.11 4.22 -11.25
N ILE A 46 -5.44 4.21 -10.08
CA ILE A 46 -5.29 3.00 -9.26
C ILE A 46 -6.66 2.49 -8.81
N THR A 47 -7.49 3.38 -8.25
CA THR A 47 -8.84 3.04 -7.77
C THR A 47 -9.71 2.46 -8.90
N GLY A 48 -9.62 3.03 -10.10
CA GLY A 48 -10.30 2.52 -11.30
C GLY A 48 -9.85 1.13 -11.77
N ARG A 49 -8.77 0.58 -11.21
CA ARG A 49 -8.22 -0.75 -11.54
C ARG A 49 -8.33 -1.75 -10.39
N LEU A 50 -8.97 -1.40 -9.26
CA LEU A 50 -9.12 -2.32 -8.13
C LEU A 50 -9.90 -3.59 -8.50
N ASP A 51 -10.90 -3.49 -9.38
CA ASP A 51 -11.62 -4.68 -9.88
C ASP A 51 -10.72 -5.63 -10.66
N TYR A 52 -9.76 -5.10 -11.42
CA TYR A 52 -8.75 -5.91 -12.11
C TYR A 52 -7.79 -6.58 -11.12
N LEU A 53 -7.29 -5.86 -10.12
CA LEU A 53 -6.40 -6.41 -9.10
C LEU A 53 -7.10 -7.49 -8.26
N LYS A 54 -8.38 -7.29 -7.97
CA LYS A 54 -9.24 -8.28 -7.32
C LYS A 54 -9.44 -9.51 -8.19
N TRP A 55 -9.74 -9.34 -9.48
CA TRP A 55 -9.85 -10.44 -10.43
C TRP A 55 -8.54 -11.24 -10.55
N LEU A 56 -7.39 -10.56 -10.49
CA LEU A 56 -6.07 -11.18 -10.51
C LEU A 56 -5.80 -12.05 -9.26
N GLY A 57 -6.53 -11.81 -8.16
CA GLY A 57 -6.37 -12.55 -6.90
C GLY A 57 -5.40 -11.90 -5.92
N VAL A 58 -5.22 -10.58 -5.99
CA VAL A 58 -4.37 -9.82 -5.07
C VAL A 58 -5.08 -9.60 -3.73
N ASP A 59 -4.38 -9.86 -2.63
CA ASP A 59 -4.89 -9.65 -1.27
C ASP A 59 -4.45 -8.29 -0.68
N ILE A 60 -3.28 -7.79 -1.09
CA ILE A 60 -2.72 -6.52 -0.61
C ILE A 60 -2.07 -5.74 -1.76
N VAL A 61 -2.34 -4.44 -1.81
CA VAL A 61 -1.68 -3.51 -2.72
C VAL A 61 -0.69 -2.68 -1.93
N TRP A 62 0.59 -2.72 -2.31
CA TRP A 62 1.60 -1.77 -1.84
C TRP A 62 1.79 -0.69 -2.88
N VAL A 63 1.52 0.56 -2.51
CA VAL A 63 1.64 1.71 -3.41
C VAL A 63 2.98 2.42 -3.13
N THR A 64 3.77 2.68 -4.17
CA THR A 64 5.00 3.49 -4.06
C THR A 64 4.69 4.92 -3.59
N PRO A 65 5.65 5.68 -3.06
CA PRO A 65 5.40 7.02 -2.53
C PRO A 65 4.62 7.94 -3.49
N PHE A 66 3.56 8.57 -2.96
CA PHE A 66 2.73 9.56 -3.66
C PHE A 66 2.61 10.87 -2.88
N TYR A 67 3.52 11.09 -1.94
CA TYR A 67 3.61 12.30 -1.13
C TYR A 67 4.37 13.41 -1.87
N PRO A 68 4.18 14.70 -1.52
CA PRO A 68 4.96 15.79 -2.10
C PRO A 68 6.46 15.52 -2.06
N SER A 69 7.11 15.60 -3.21
CA SER A 69 8.54 15.32 -3.36
C SER A 69 9.19 16.28 -4.38
N PRO A 70 10.47 16.66 -4.19
CA PRO A 70 11.26 17.30 -5.25
C PRO A 70 11.47 16.40 -6.47
N GLY A 71 11.28 15.08 -6.32
CA GLY A 71 11.31 14.11 -7.41
C GLY A 71 12.72 13.67 -7.82
N HIS A 72 13.74 13.88 -6.99
CA HIS A 72 15.10 13.43 -7.29
C HIS A 72 15.24 11.91 -7.23
N ASP A 73 14.39 11.25 -6.44
CA ASP A 73 14.31 9.78 -6.32
C ASP A 73 12.86 9.31 -6.54
N HIS A 74 12.18 9.93 -7.51
CA HIS A 74 10.82 9.55 -7.93
C HIS A 74 9.81 9.36 -6.78
N GLY A 75 9.84 10.27 -5.79
CA GLY A 75 8.90 10.27 -4.67
C GLY A 75 9.47 9.67 -3.38
N TYR A 76 10.60 8.95 -3.43
CA TYR A 76 11.26 8.44 -2.22
C TYR A 76 11.97 9.55 -1.42
N ASP A 77 12.30 10.67 -2.05
CA ASP A 77 12.75 11.91 -1.42
C ASP A 77 11.55 12.76 -0.95
N VAL A 78 10.82 12.26 0.05
CA VAL A 78 9.60 12.93 0.56
C VAL A 78 9.92 14.26 1.24
N SER A 79 9.19 15.31 0.88
CA SER A 79 9.29 16.65 1.47
C SER A 79 8.19 16.95 2.49
N PHE A 80 7.01 16.34 2.36
CA PHE A 80 5.91 16.49 3.30
C PHE A 80 5.09 15.20 3.40
N TYR A 81 5.10 14.54 4.56
CA TYR A 81 4.50 13.21 4.73
C TYR A 81 2.98 13.20 4.94
N CYS A 82 2.36 14.36 5.14
CA CYS A 82 0.95 14.48 5.54
C CYS A 82 0.05 15.01 4.41
N ASP A 83 0.53 14.98 3.16
CA ASP A 83 -0.21 15.45 2.00
C ASP A 83 0.08 14.53 0.80
N VAL A 84 -0.67 14.72 -0.28
CA VAL A 84 -0.52 14.01 -1.56
C VAL A 84 0.17 14.94 -2.57
N ASP A 85 1.11 14.40 -3.35
CA ASP A 85 1.71 15.17 -4.45
C ASP A 85 0.61 15.53 -5.45
N PRO A 86 0.43 16.81 -5.82
CA PRO A 86 -0.62 17.23 -6.74
C PRO A 86 -0.58 16.54 -8.12
N GLN A 87 0.57 15.96 -8.52
CA GLN A 87 0.66 15.14 -9.73
C GLN A 87 -0.06 13.80 -9.63
N HIS A 88 -0.35 13.32 -8.40
CA HIS A 88 -0.96 12.02 -8.15
C HIS A 88 -2.38 12.13 -7.58
N GLY A 89 -2.81 13.32 -7.16
CA GLY A 89 -4.17 13.58 -6.68
C GLY A 89 -4.20 14.55 -5.50
N SER A 90 -5.12 14.31 -4.58
CA SER A 90 -5.36 15.10 -3.38
C SER A 90 -5.62 14.20 -2.17
N LEU A 91 -5.62 14.79 -0.97
CA LEU A 91 -6.02 14.07 0.25
C LEU A 91 -7.44 13.47 0.17
N ALA A 92 -8.35 14.07 -0.60
CA ALA A 92 -9.70 13.55 -0.77
C ALA A 92 -9.75 12.24 -1.58
N ASP A 93 -8.70 11.94 -2.34
CA ASP A 93 -8.62 10.71 -3.13
C ASP A 93 -8.14 9.50 -2.29
N VAL A 94 -7.74 9.72 -1.04
CA VAL A 94 -7.18 8.72 -0.11
C VAL A 94 -7.91 8.64 1.25
N ASP A 95 -9.09 9.26 1.37
CA ASP A 95 -9.94 9.24 2.57
C ASP A 95 -10.90 8.02 2.61
#